data_AF-A0A6J4LZ58-F1
#
_entry.id   AF-A0A6J4LZ58-F1
#
_cell.length_a   1.000
_cell.length_b   1.000
_cell.length_c   1.000
_cell.angle_alpha   90.00
_cell.angle_beta   90.00
_cell.angle_gamma   90.00
#
_symmetry.space_group_name_H-M   'P 1'
#
loop_
_entity.id
_entity.type
_entity.pdbx_description
1 polymer ?
#
loop_
_entity_poly.entity_id
_entity_poly.type
_entity_poly.pdbx_seq_one_letter_code
_entity_poly.pdbx_strand_id
1 'polypeptide(L)'
;CEELITGLELVDYDELSRRLPEASGAARKSMLNLLKAHPSSYSTDDIPRLEALKAQIEETFPYLWTRTSIKGLFGGDKEGWACGCGKTVRLDATECGTCSLDAWGFTVGEYHRNAAVADLDGRLHSLREYFAPGASPDTTPQA
;
A
#
# COMPACT_ATOMS: atom_id res chain seq x y z
N CYS A 1 20.05 19.49 2.75
CA CYS A 1 19.64 18.08 2.98
C CYS A 1 18.57 17.60 2.02
N GLU A 2 17.66 18.46 1.52
CA GLU A 2 16.69 18.07 0.46
C GLU A 2 17.34 17.63 -0.86
N GLU A 3 18.51 18.18 -1.22
CA GLU A 3 19.22 17.84 -2.47
C GLU A 3 19.75 16.39 -2.53
N LEU A 4 19.94 15.71 -1.40
CA LEU A 4 20.44 14.32 -1.37
C LEU A 4 19.33 13.28 -1.56
N ILE A 5 18.10 13.59 -1.11
CA ILE A 5 16.95 12.67 -1.21
C ILE A 5 16.50 12.53 -2.68
N THR A 6 16.57 13.61 -3.44
CA THR A 6 16.15 13.63 -4.86
C THR A 6 17.20 13.06 -5.82
N GLY A 7 18.48 13.03 -5.45
CA GLY A 7 19.57 12.54 -6.30
C GLY A 7 19.87 11.04 -6.18
N LEU A 8 19.39 10.36 -5.12
CA LEU A 8 19.70 8.96 -4.82
C LEU A 8 18.47 8.03 -4.85
N GLU A 9 17.29 8.55 -5.20
CA GLU A 9 16.01 7.82 -5.18
C GLU A 9 15.76 7.05 -3.87
N LEU A 10 16.19 7.61 -2.75
CA LEU A 10 16.08 6.95 -1.44
C LEU A 10 14.69 7.18 -0.86
N VAL A 11 14.00 6.08 -0.57
CA VAL A 11 12.78 6.15 0.24
C VAL A 11 13.16 6.28 1.72
N ASP A 12 12.58 7.28 2.38
CA ASP A 12 12.65 7.45 3.83
C ASP A 12 11.38 6.84 4.45
N TYR A 13 11.50 5.61 4.96
CA TYR A 13 10.37 4.89 5.56
C TYR A 13 9.90 5.51 6.88
N ASP A 14 10.79 6.17 7.62
CA ASP A 14 10.44 6.80 8.90
C ASP A 14 9.58 8.03 8.62
N GLU A 15 9.96 8.85 7.64
CA GLU A 15 9.18 10.01 7.21
C GLU A 15 7.84 9.60 6.58
N LEU A 16 7.84 8.54 5.77
CA LEU A 16 6.62 7.98 5.20
C LEU A 16 5.66 7.54 6.32
N SER A 17 6.16 6.79 7.30
CA SER A 17 5.37 6.29 8.43
C SER A 17 4.81 7.44 9.28
N ARG A 18 5.59 8.51 9.45
CA ARG A 18 5.16 9.69 10.21
C ARG A 18 4.04 10.46 9.52
N ARG A 19 4.13 10.68 8.20
CA ARG A 19 3.20 11.55 7.47
C ARG A 19 1.95 10.84 6.96
N LEU A 20 1.99 9.52 6.76
CA LEU A 20 0.91 8.78 6.10
C LEU A 20 -0.46 8.95 6.80
N PRO A 21 -0.56 8.93 8.15
CA PRO A 21 -1.84 9.14 8.83
C PRO A 21 -2.40 10.56 8.69
N GLU A 22 -1.53 11.56 8.57
CA GLU A 22 -1.91 12.98 8.56
C GLU A 22 -2.25 13.48 7.15
N ALA A 23 -1.79 12.78 6.11
CA ALA A 23 -1.95 13.19 4.73
C ALA A 23 -3.43 13.16 4.28
N SER A 24 -3.78 14.03 3.33
CA SER A 24 -5.08 14.03 2.66
C SER A 24 -5.20 12.82 1.70
N GLY A 25 -6.41 12.50 1.20
CA GLY A 25 -6.62 11.32 0.37
C GLY A 25 -5.67 11.22 -0.84
N ALA A 26 -5.54 12.28 -1.64
CA ALA A 26 -4.63 12.30 -2.78
C ALA A 26 -3.14 12.25 -2.36
N ALA A 27 -2.78 12.92 -1.26
CA ALA A 27 -1.43 12.90 -0.73
C ALA A 27 -1.05 11.50 -0.21
N ARG A 28 -1.94 10.82 0.52
CA ARG A 28 -1.75 9.43 0.98
C ARG A 28 -1.48 8.48 -0.17
N LYS A 29 -2.26 8.55 -1.24
CA LYS A 29 -2.05 7.74 -2.45
C LYS A 29 -0.72 8.05 -3.13
N SER A 30 -0.36 9.33 -3.22
CA SER A 30 0.92 9.76 -3.79
C SER A 30 2.09 9.22 -2.98
N MET A 31 1.97 9.21 -1.65
CA MET A 31 2.97 8.65 -0.75
C MET A 31 3.17 7.15 -0.92
N LEU A 32 2.13 6.38 -1.27
CA LEU A 32 2.31 4.97 -1.63
C LEU A 32 3.25 4.80 -2.83
N ASN A 33 3.25 5.71 -3.81
CA ASN A 33 4.18 5.60 -4.94
C ASN A 33 5.64 5.69 -4.53
N LEU A 34 5.97 6.32 -3.39
CA LEU A 34 7.33 6.37 -2.88
C LEU A 34 7.84 4.98 -2.49
N LEU A 35 6.94 4.04 -2.16
CA LEU A 35 7.30 2.65 -1.88
C LEU A 35 7.84 1.93 -3.11
N LYS A 36 7.64 2.43 -4.34
CA LYS A 36 8.28 1.85 -5.52
C LYS A 36 9.80 2.03 -5.51
N ALA A 37 10.29 3.03 -4.79
CA ALA A 37 11.71 3.25 -4.58
C ALA A 37 12.24 2.36 -3.43
N HIS A 38 13.56 2.30 -3.30
CA HIS A 38 14.26 1.49 -2.31
C HIS A 38 15.35 2.33 -1.62
N PRO A 39 15.64 2.10 -0.34
CA PRO A 39 16.84 2.64 0.27
C PRO A 39 18.09 2.00 -0.36
N SER A 40 19.21 2.70 -0.31
CA SER A 40 20.51 2.23 -0.83
C SER A 40 21.07 1.04 -0.06
N SER A 41 20.58 0.82 1.16
CA SER A 41 21.02 -0.25 2.05
C SER A 41 19.92 -0.59 3.04
N TYR A 42 19.93 -1.82 3.53
CA TYR A 42 19.08 -2.28 4.62
C TYR A 42 19.92 -2.79 5.79
N SER A 43 19.32 -2.77 6.95
CA SER A 43 19.79 -3.30 8.22
C SER A 43 18.74 -4.25 8.81
N THR A 44 19.12 -5.02 9.84
CA THR A 44 18.17 -5.87 10.57
C THR A 44 17.04 -5.07 11.22
N ASP A 45 17.29 -3.81 11.56
CA ASP A 45 16.32 -2.91 12.19
C ASP A 45 15.23 -2.46 11.22
N ASP A 46 15.41 -2.64 9.92
CA ASP A 46 14.40 -2.27 8.91
C ASP A 46 13.26 -3.28 8.84
N ILE A 47 13.47 -4.53 9.25
CA ILE A 47 12.42 -5.56 9.28
C ILE A 47 11.22 -5.10 10.13
N PRO A 48 11.39 -4.77 11.44
CA PRO A 48 10.26 -4.31 12.24
C PRO A 48 9.67 -2.97 11.77
N ARG A 49 10.48 -2.09 11.14
CA ARG A 49 9.98 -0.82 10.57
C ARG A 49 9.05 -1.06 9.39
N LEU A 50 9.45 -1.94 8.47
CA LEU A 50 8.65 -2.30 7.29
C LEU A 50 7.38 -3.05 7.69
N GLU A 51 7.43 -3.89 8.72
CA GLU A 51 6.23 -4.53 9.30
C GLU A 51 5.25 -3.49 9.85
N ALA A 52 5.74 -2.52 10.62
CA ALA A 52 4.91 -1.45 11.17
C ALA A 52 4.29 -0.59 10.06
N LEU A 53 5.09 -0.21 9.05
CA LEU A 53 4.63 0.55 7.90
C LEU A 53 3.59 -0.23 7.07
N LYS A 54 3.78 -1.54 6.87
CA LYS A 54 2.78 -2.41 6.24
C LYS A 54 1.46 -2.33 7.00
N ALA A 55 1.46 -2.59 8.31
CA ALA A 55 0.26 -2.53 9.14
C ALA A 55 -0.43 -1.15 9.04
N GLN A 56 0.35 -0.07 9.08
CA GLN A 56 -0.17 1.29 8.96
C GLN A 56 -0.84 1.57 7.60
N ILE A 57 -0.27 1.08 6.50
CA ILE A 57 -0.89 1.17 5.16
C ILE A 57 -2.22 0.42 5.16
N GLU A 58 -2.25 -0.75 5.77
CA GLU A 58 -3.46 -1.57 5.86
C GLU A 58 -4.60 -0.89 6.62
N GLU A 59 -4.27 -0.15 7.68
CA GLU A 59 -5.20 0.67 8.47
C GLU A 59 -5.60 1.97 7.77
N THR A 60 -4.67 2.62 7.07
CA THR A 60 -4.89 3.92 6.39
C THR A 60 -5.81 3.79 5.18
N PHE A 61 -5.77 2.64 4.51
CA PHE A 61 -6.60 2.32 3.36
C PHE A 61 -7.52 1.14 3.70
N PRO A 62 -8.51 1.36 4.59
CA PRO A 62 -9.43 0.31 4.97
C PRO A 62 -10.29 -0.04 3.77
N TYR A 63 -10.78 -1.28 3.77
CA TYR A 63 -11.78 -1.69 2.80
C TYR A 63 -13.06 -0.86 3.04
N LEU A 64 -13.46 -0.05 2.06
CA LEU A 64 -14.65 0.84 2.15
C LEU A 64 -15.96 0.07 1.94
N TRP A 65 -15.88 -1.26 1.92
CA TRP A 65 -17.02 -2.14 1.86
C TRP A 65 -17.80 -2.11 3.17
N THR A 66 -18.76 -1.19 3.26
CA THR A 66 -19.89 -1.38 4.16
C THR A 66 -20.97 -2.09 3.39
N ARG A 67 -21.43 -3.25 3.89
CA ARG A 67 -22.58 -3.96 3.33
C ARG A 67 -23.78 -3.01 3.35
N THR A 68 -24.23 -2.55 2.19
CA THR A 68 -25.45 -1.73 2.06
C THR A 68 -26.51 -2.49 1.27
N SER A 69 -27.77 -2.33 1.67
CA SER A 69 -28.92 -2.79 0.87
C SER A 69 -29.21 -1.77 -0.23
N ILE A 70 -29.20 -2.24 -1.48
CA ILE A 70 -29.75 -1.55 -2.65
C ILE A 70 -31.18 -2.06 -2.81
N LYS A 71 -32.17 -1.16 -2.75
CA LYS A 71 -33.55 -1.52 -3.08
C LYS A 71 -33.62 -2.00 -4.54
N GLY A 72 -33.84 -3.29 -4.75
CA GLY A 72 -34.11 -3.83 -6.07
C GLY A 72 -35.46 -3.34 -6.60
N LEU A 73 -35.54 -3.12 -7.91
CA LEU A 73 -36.77 -2.73 -8.61
C LEU A 73 -37.95 -3.71 -8.38
N PHE A 74 -37.66 -4.95 -7.98
CA PHE A 74 -38.62 -6.03 -7.73
C PHE A 74 -38.69 -6.45 -6.25
N GLY A 75 -38.29 -5.58 -5.31
CA GLY A 75 -38.51 -5.82 -3.87
C GLY A 75 -37.48 -6.71 -3.17
N GLY A 76 -36.38 -7.07 -3.83
CA GLY A 76 -35.24 -7.75 -3.20
C GLY A 76 -34.14 -6.77 -2.85
N ASP A 77 -33.66 -6.81 -1.61
CA ASP A 77 -32.42 -6.12 -1.22
C ASP A 77 -31.24 -6.77 -1.93
N LYS A 78 -30.48 -5.98 -2.68
CA LYS A 78 -29.20 -6.40 -3.26
C LYS A 78 -28.06 -5.84 -2.43
N GLU A 79 -26.98 -6.58 -2.33
CA GLU A 79 -25.80 -6.12 -1.61
C GLU A 79 -24.96 -5.19 -2.48
N GLY A 80 -24.35 -4.21 -1.83
CA GLY A 80 -23.42 -3.28 -2.43
C GLY A 80 -22.47 -2.69 -1.41
N TRP A 81 -21.60 -1.80 -1.89
CA TRP A 81 -20.65 -1.04 -1.09
C TRP A 81 -20.85 0.46 -1.26
N ALA A 82 -20.58 1.21 -0.19
CA ALA A 82 -20.67 2.66 -0.20
C ALA A 82 -19.38 3.26 -0.77
N CYS A 83 -19.50 3.95 -1.90
CA CYS A 83 -18.38 4.70 -2.47
C CYS A 83 -18.22 6.05 -1.75
N GLY A 84 -16.98 6.54 -1.65
CA GLY A 84 -16.67 7.86 -1.07
C GLY A 84 -17.36 9.03 -1.78
N CYS A 85 -17.87 8.86 -3.00
CA CYS A 85 -18.69 9.86 -3.69
C CYS A 85 -20.18 9.85 -3.28
N GLY A 86 -20.57 9.00 -2.31
CA GLY A 86 -21.94 8.87 -1.81
C GLY A 86 -22.84 7.95 -2.64
N LYS A 87 -22.31 7.25 -3.64
CA LYS A 87 -23.06 6.25 -4.42
C LYS A 87 -22.92 4.86 -3.79
N THR A 88 -23.98 4.07 -3.86
CA THR A 88 -23.89 2.63 -3.61
C THR A 88 -23.53 1.91 -4.91
N VAL A 89 -22.53 1.05 -4.85
CA VAL A 89 -22.01 0.28 -5.98
C VAL A 89 -22.30 -1.20 -5.72
N ARG A 90 -22.63 -1.95 -6.77
CA ARG A 90 -22.94 -3.39 -6.63
C ARG A 90 -21.68 -4.17 -6.22
N LEU A 91 -21.87 -5.30 -5.54
CA LEU A 91 -20.75 -6.17 -5.13
C LEU A 91 -19.89 -6.70 -6.28
N ASP A 92 -20.52 -6.95 -7.43
CA ASP A 92 -19.86 -7.48 -8.62
C ASP A 92 -19.11 -6.42 -9.44
N ALA A 93 -19.26 -5.14 -9.08
CA ALA A 93 -18.59 -4.05 -9.77
C ALA A 93 -17.20 -3.81 -9.18
N THR A 94 -16.20 -3.72 -10.07
CA THR A 94 -14.80 -3.44 -9.71
C THR A 94 -14.57 -1.99 -9.32
N GLU A 95 -15.43 -1.07 -9.80
CA GLU A 95 -15.32 0.37 -9.56
C GLU A 95 -16.70 1.03 -9.52
N CYS A 96 -16.73 2.24 -8.96
CA CYS A 96 -17.89 3.12 -9.02
C CYS A 96 -18.02 3.73 -10.41
N GLY A 97 -19.10 3.45 -11.13
CA GLY A 97 -19.34 4.05 -12.45
C GLY A 97 -19.58 5.57 -12.47
N THR A 98 -19.50 6.27 -11.33
CA THR A 98 -19.60 7.74 -11.23
C THR A 98 -18.24 8.41 -11.00
N CYS A 99 -17.42 7.91 -10.08
CA CYS A 99 -16.11 8.50 -9.77
C CYS A 99 -14.92 7.60 -10.13
N SER A 100 -15.17 6.42 -10.69
CA SER A 100 -14.17 5.42 -11.11
C SER A 100 -13.22 4.96 -10.00
N LEU A 101 -13.61 5.13 -8.73
CA LEU A 101 -12.88 4.59 -7.58
C LEU A 101 -13.35 3.16 -7.30
N ASP A 102 -12.43 2.29 -6.90
CA ASP A 102 -12.69 0.94 -6.40
C ASP A 102 -13.14 0.95 -4.91
N ALA A 103 -13.33 -0.24 -4.36
CA ALA A 103 -13.75 -0.43 -2.96
C ALA A 103 -12.67 -0.06 -1.92
N TRP A 104 -11.46 0.33 -2.34
CA TRP A 104 -10.40 0.87 -1.50
C TRP A 104 -10.17 2.37 -1.78
N GLY A 105 -10.93 2.96 -2.70
CA GLY A 105 -10.84 4.36 -3.07
C GLY A 105 -9.77 4.66 -4.12
N PHE A 106 -9.30 3.70 -4.92
CA PHE A 106 -8.31 3.86 -5.99
C PHE A 106 -8.94 3.80 -7.39
N THR A 107 -8.37 4.54 -8.35
CA THR A 107 -8.72 4.46 -9.78
C THR A 107 -7.86 3.41 -10.49
N VAL A 108 -8.34 2.96 -11.64
CA VAL A 108 -7.59 2.03 -12.51
C VAL A 108 -6.25 2.64 -12.90
N GLY A 109 -5.17 1.93 -12.60
CA GLY A 109 -3.79 2.34 -12.89
C GLY A 109 -3.08 3.05 -11.73
N GLU A 110 -3.77 3.41 -10.65
CA GLU A 110 -3.10 3.87 -9.43
C GLU A 110 -2.35 2.73 -8.75
N TYR A 111 -1.20 3.04 -8.15
CA TYR A 111 -0.50 2.11 -7.29
C TYR A 111 -1.31 1.92 -6.00
N HIS A 112 -1.99 0.78 -5.94
CA HIS A 112 -2.99 0.49 -4.92
C HIS A 112 -2.37 -0.15 -3.67
N ARG A 113 -3.09 -0.05 -2.55
CA ARG A 113 -2.76 -0.68 -1.26
C ARG A 113 -2.23 -2.11 -1.42
N ASN A 114 -2.90 -2.95 -2.20
CA ASN A 114 -2.50 -4.36 -2.34
C ASN A 114 -1.13 -4.52 -3.02
N ALA A 115 -0.77 -3.65 -3.97
CA ALA A 115 0.55 -3.67 -4.60
C ALA A 115 1.62 -3.21 -3.62
N ALA A 116 1.34 -2.13 -2.88
CA ALA A 116 2.22 -1.66 -1.80
C ALA A 116 2.50 -2.73 -0.74
N VAL A 117 1.45 -3.43 -0.28
CA VAL A 117 1.58 -4.52 0.68
C VAL A 117 2.37 -5.69 0.10
N ALA A 118 2.10 -6.08 -1.15
CA ALA A 118 2.83 -7.15 -1.82
C ALA A 118 4.33 -6.84 -1.98
N ASP A 119 4.67 -5.60 -2.36
CA ASP A 119 6.06 -5.17 -2.48
C ASP A 119 6.78 -5.17 -1.13
N LEU A 120 6.10 -4.73 -0.06
CA LEU A 120 6.63 -4.80 1.30
C LEU A 120 6.83 -6.25 1.77
N ASP A 121 5.90 -7.15 1.45
CA ASP A 121 6.02 -8.57 1.77
C ASP A 121 7.21 -9.22 1.05
N GLY A 122 7.40 -8.91 -0.24
CA GLY A 122 8.57 -9.38 -0.99
C GLY A 122 9.89 -8.87 -0.42
N ARG A 123 9.94 -7.60 0.00
CA ARG A 123 11.11 -7.02 0.67
C ARG A 123 11.38 -7.69 2.01
N LEU A 124 10.36 -7.80 2.87
CA LEU A 124 10.46 -8.44 4.18
C LEU A 124 10.93 -9.89 4.06
N HIS A 125 10.42 -10.64 3.09
CA HIS A 125 10.89 -11.99 2.80
C HIS A 125 12.39 -12.01 2.48
N SER A 126 12.82 -11.18 1.52
CA SER A 126 14.23 -11.10 1.10
C SER A 126 15.17 -10.71 2.24
N LEU A 127 14.77 -9.73 3.06
CA LEU A 127 15.57 -9.26 4.20
C LEU A 127 15.69 -10.32 5.29
N ARG A 128 14.61 -11.05 5.58
CA ARG A 128 14.63 -12.14 6.56
C ARG A 128 15.52 -13.28 6.11
N GLU A 129 15.53 -13.60 4.82
CA GLU A 129 16.45 -14.60 4.26
C GLU A 129 17.91 -14.12 4.32
N TYR A 130 18.17 -12.88 3.91
CA TYR A 130 19.51 -12.30 3.90
C TYR A 130 20.13 -12.21 5.30
N PHE A 131 19.34 -11.82 6.31
CA PHE A 131 19.79 -11.69 7.69
C PHE A 131 19.58 -12.96 8.53
N ALA A 132 19.12 -14.07 7.94
CA ALA A 132 18.94 -15.31 8.67
C ALA A 132 20.28 -15.82 9.24
N PRO A 133 20.33 -16.28 10.50
CA PRO A 133 21.54 -16.88 11.06
C PRO A 133 21.89 -18.14 10.26
N GLY A 134 22.92 -18.05 9.42
CA GLY A 134 23.35 -19.11 8.50
C GLY A 134 23.52 -18.66 7.04
N ALA A 135 23.06 -17.46 6.66
CA ALA A 135 23.36 -16.83 5.38
C ALA A 135 24.80 -16.29 5.39
N SER A 136 25.79 -17.16 5.15
CA SER A 136 27.19 -16.72 5.01
C SER A 136 27.37 -15.99 3.67
N PRO A 137 27.90 -14.74 3.65
CA PRO A 137 28.31 -14.08 2.42
C PRO A 137 29.70 -14.59 2.02
N ASP A 138 29.83 -15.88 1.76
CA ASP A 138 31.07 -16.47 1.24
C ASP A 138 30.75 -17.20 -0.06
N THR A 139 30.84 -16.48 -1.18
CA THR A 139 31.23 -17.00 -2.49
C THR A 139 31.43 -15.84 -3.46
N THR A 140 32.52 -15.09 -3.28
CA THR A 140 33.18 -14.49 -4.45
C THR A 140 34.26 -15.48 -4.90
N PRO A 141 34.15 -16.11 -6.08
CA PRO A 141 35.27 -16.85 -6.63
C PRO A 141 36.34 -15.84 -7.04
N GLN A 142 37.51 -15.90 -6.41
CA GLN A 142 38.70 -15.25 -6.94
C GLN A 142 39.09 -15.95 -8.24
N ALA A 143 39.20 -15.16 -9.31
CA ALA A 143 39.89 -15.51 -10.55
C ALA A 143 41.09 -14.57 -10.72
#